data_AF-A0A839IM95-F1
#
_entry.id   AF-A0A839IM95-F1
#
_cell.length_a   1.000
_cell.length_b   1.000
_cell.length_c   1.000
_cell.angle_alpha   90.00
_cell.angle_beta   90.00
_cell.angle_gamma   90.00
#
_symmetry.space_group_name_H-M   'P 1'
#
loop_
_entity.id
_entity.type
_entity.pdbx_description
1 polymer ?
#
loop_
_entity_poly.entity_id
_entity_poly.type
_entity_poly.pdbx_seq_one_letter_code
_entity_poly.pdbx_strand_id
1 'polypeptide(L)'
;MRLIWLITTAVLFTASSYFSVRLLLQLADDTATGIAYGAVAIALALVQYAALPYGIRGWSQGRHFSASVYFVTWALLTLLSIAASAGALIGDTQQQQHRQHTGSLEYQLLTSQIRQLQLQADSIQATAKTDSENGYRSRALKTLDKLPAIQQQISELRLQLSALPASSNTAASALFERIARQLKADPDQVMTGAYLLVAVLIELALTVSVSALSEGMATASAHMATEQNTPSEATETQRHTTSSPQTTTEPGTLTARLKSLIRPPDGRPVTS
;
A
#
# COMPACT_ATOMS: atom_id res chain seq x y z
N MET A 1 0.21 8.08 21.98
CA MET A 1 -0.07 8.54 20.59
C MET A 1 1.04 8.19 19.60
N ARG A 2 2.33 8.47 19.86
CA ARG A 2 3.44 8.12 18.94
C ARG A 2 3.49 6.64 18.52
N LEU A 3 3.25 5.72 19.47
CA LEU A 3 3.31 4.28 19.23
C LEU A 3 2.21 3.81 18.26
N ILE A 4 1.04 4.45 18.29
CA ILE A 4 -0.06 4.18 17.35
C ILE A 4 0.35 4.58 15.94
N TRP A 5 0.88 5.80 15.76
CA TRP A 5 1.34 6.28 14.45
C TRP A 5 2.50 5.45 13.87
N LEU A 6 3.40 4.97 14.72
CA LEU A 6 4.50 4.10 14.28
C LEU A 6 3.96 2.76 13.76
N ILE A 7 3.03 2.13 14.49
CA ILE A 7 2.38 0.88 14.05
C ILE A 7 1.60 1.11 12.75
N THR A 8 0.79 2.17 12.67
CA THR A 8 0.00 2.50 11.47
C THR A 8 0.91 2.74 10.26
N THR A 9 2.00 3.49 10.43
CA THR A 9 2.99 3.72 9.37
C THR A 9 3.66 2.43 8.94
N ALA A 10 4.07 1.57 9.89
CA ALA A 10 4.73 0.31 9.57
C ALA A 10 3.80 -0.65 8.80
N VAL A 11 2.55 -0.77 9.23
CA VAL A 11 1.53 -1.62 8.56
C VAL A 11 1.27 -1.12 7.15
N LEU A 12 1.00 0.18 6.99
CA LEU A 12 0.70 0.74 5.68
C LEU A 12 1.93 0.70 4.75
N PHE A 13 3.13 0.93 5.28
CA PHE A 13 4.37 0.91 4.50
C PHE A 13 4.64 -0.50 3.98
N THR A 14 4.39 -1.50 4.83
CA THR A 14 4.49 -2.92 4.45
C THR A 14 3.47 -3.25 3.35
N ALA A 15 2.23 -2.76 3.45
CA ALA A 15 1.20 -2.97 2.44
C ALA A 15 1.57 -2.31 1.08
N SER A 16 1.99 -1.04 1.08
CA SER A 16 2.41 -0.32 -0.12
C SER A 16 3.65 -0.95 -0.77
N SER A 17 4.64 -1.34 0.05
CA SER A 17 5.82 -2.08 -0.41
C SER A 17 5.44 -3.43 -1.00
N TYR A 18 4.53 -4.17 -0.37
CA TYR A 18 4.05 -5.46 -0.87
C TYR A 18 3.46 -5.34 -2.29
N PHE A 19 2.61 -4.33 -2.53
CA PHE A 19 2.02 -4.11 -3.85
C PHE A 19 3.06 -3.70 -4.90
N SER A 20 4.01 -2.84 -4.52
CA SER A 20 5.11 -2.42 -5.41
C SER A 20 6.02 -3.59 -5.79
N VAL A 21 6.36 -4.45 -4.82
CA VAL A 21 7.13 -5.68 -5.04
C VAL A 21 6.36 -6.63 -5.95
N ARG A 22 5.05 -6.85 -5.70
CA ARG A 22 4.18 -7.70 -6.52
C ARG A 22 4.16 -7.27 -7.98
N LEU A 23 4.02 -5.97 -8.27
CA LEU A 23 4.00 -5.47 -9.64
C LEU A 23 5.34 -5.73 -10.34
N LEU A 24 6.47 -5.45 -9.69
CA LEU A 24 7.75 -5.69 -10.34
C LEU A 24 8.07 -7.20 -10.47
N LEU A 25 7.57 -8.04 -9.56
CA LEU A 25 7.65 -9.49 -9.69
C LEU A 25 6.85 -10.02 -10.89
N GLN A 26 5.75 -9.37 -11.28
CA GLN A 26 5.04 -9.72 -12.52
C GLN A 26 5.87 -9.44 -13.78
N LEU A 27 6.91 -8.60 -13.67
CA LEU A 27 7.84 -8.27 -14.75
C LEU A 27 9.14 -9.09 -14.70
N ALA A 28 9.34 -9.88 -13.65
CA ALA A 28 10.53 -10.70 -13.47
C ALA A 28 10.33 -12.08 -14.12
N ASP A 29 11.16 -12.41 -15.11
CA ASP A 29 11.17 -13.74 -15.73
C ASP A 29 11.92 -14.78 -14.88
N ASP A 30 12.79 -14.35 -13.96
CA ASP A 30 13.59 -15.24 -13.10
C ASP A 30 13.67 -14.77 -11.64
N THR A 31 13.89 -15.72 -10.72
CA THR A 31 13.96 -15.54 -9.27
C THR A 31 15.00 -14.49 -8.86
N ALA A 32 16.17 -14.48 -9.51
CA ALA A 32 17.23 -13.51 -9.23
C ALA A 32 16.79 -12.08 -9.58
N THR A 33 16.11 -11.90 -10.72
CA THR A 33 15.55 -10.60 -11.12
C THR A 33 14.42 -10.16 -10.21
N GLY A 34 13.63 -11.10 -9.69
CA GLY A 34 12.55 -10.82 -8.75
C GLY A 34 13.05 -10.29 -7.40
N ILE A 35 14.16 -10.81 -6.87
CA ILE A 35 14.78 -10.31 -5.64
C ILE A 35 15.31 -8.88 -5.86
N ALA A 36 15.99 -8.63 -6.99
CA ALA A 36 16.53 -7.31 -7.32
C ALA A 36 15.41 -6.27 -7.42
N TYR A 37 14.33 -6.60 -8.11
CA TYR A 37 13.15 -5.77 -8.21
C TYR A 37 12.44 -5.55 -6.87
N GLY A 38 12.38 -6.58 -6.02
CA GLY A 38 11.86 -6.43 -4.66
C GLY A 38 12.66 -5.42 -3.84
N ALA A 39 13.99 -5.47 -3.91
CA ALA A 39 14.87 -4.52 -3.25
C ALA A 39 14.70 -3.09 -3.79
N VAL A 40 14.57 -2.93 -5.10
CA VAL A 40 14.31 -1.63 -5.75
C VAL A 40 12.95 -1.06 -5.31
N ALA A 41 11.89 -1.86 -5.26
CA ALA A 41 10.58 -1.42 -4.77
C ALA A 41 10.65 -0.88 -3.33
N ILE A 42 11.33 -1.58 -2.43
CA ILE A 42 11.49 -1.15 -1.04
C ILE A 42 12.31 0.15 -0.98
N ALA A 43 13.39 0.26 -1.75
CA ALA A 43 14.21 1.46 -1.81
C ALA A 43 13.40 2.67 -2.33
N LEU A 44 12.59 2.48 -3.36
CA LEU A 44 11.70 3.53 -3.88
C LEU A 44 10.65 3.94 -2.84
N ALA A 45 10.03 2.99 -2.15
CA ALA A 45 9.08 3.30 -1.08
C ALA A 45 9.74 4.14 0.03
N LEU A 46 10.96 3.79 0.46
CA LEU A 46 11.72 4.58 1.45
C LEU A 46 12.00 5.99 0.95
N VAL A 47 12.43 6.14 -0.31
CA VAL A 47 12.71 7.45 -0.90
C VAL A 47 11.44 8.31 -1.01
N GLN A 48 10.32 7.71 -1.40
CA GLN A 48 9.03 8.39 -1.48
C GLN A 48 8.66 9.01 -0.14
N TYR A 49 8.64 8.21 0.94
CA TYR A 49 8.19 8.69 2.24
C TYR A 49 9.23 9.56 2.97
N ALA A 50 10.51 9.45 2.60
CA ALA A 50 11.53 10.39 3.06
C ALA A 50 11.42 11.76 2.35
N ALA A 51 11.05 11.80 1.07
CA ALA A 51 11.04 13.03 0.29
C ALA A 51 10.09 14.10 0.86
N LEU A 52 8.93 13.72 1.40
CA LEU A 52 7.95 14.66 1.94
C LEU A 52 8.47 15.47 3.15
N PRO A 53 8.95 14.87 4.26
CA PRO A 53 9.47 15.64 5.40
C PRO A 53 10.73 16.46 5.05
N TYR A 54 11.59 15.96 4.17
CA TYR A 54 12.75 16.73 3.67
C TYR A 54 12.32 17.92 2.82
N GLY A 55 11.29 17.78 1.99
CA GLY A 55 10.69 18.86 1.21
C GLY A 55 10.10 19.95 2.10
N ILE A 56 9.30 19.57 3.11
CA ILE A 56 8.69 20.52 4.07
C ILE A 56 9.79 21.28 4.84
N ARG A 57 10.83 20.59 5.30
CA ARG A 57 11.95 21.21 6.02
C ARG A 57 12.80 22.12 5.12
N GLY A 58 13.02 21.73 3.87
CA GLY A 58 13.74 22.57 2.90
C GLY A 58 12.95 23.84 2.56
N TRP A 59 11.62 23.74 2.51
CA TRP A 59 10.73 24.88 2.26
C TRP A 59 10.76 25.88 3.42
N SER A 60 10.69 25.40 4.67
CA SER A 60 10.75 26.26 5.85
C SER A 60 12.11 26.95 6.05
N GLN A 61 13.18 26.38 5.47
CA GLN A 61 14.54 26.96 5.47
C GLN A 61 14.80 27.90 4.29
N GLY A 62 13.79 28.24 3.47
CA GLY A 62 13.91 29.16 2.33
C GLY A 62 14.60 28.55 1.10
N ARG A 63 14.87 27.24 1.08
CA ARG A 63 15.49 26.54 -0.07
C ARG A 63 14.42 26.03 -1.03
N HIS A 64 13.63 26.94 -1.60
CA HIS A 64 12.46 26.62 -2.42
C HIS A 64 12.77 25.69 -3.60
N PHE A 65 13.87 25.89 -4.32
CA PHE A 65 14.26 25.03 -5.44
C PHE A 65 14.49 23.57 -5.01
N SER A 66 15.25 23.37 -3.93
CA SER A 66 15.52 22.03 -3.39
C SER A 66 14.23 21.38 -2.87
N ALA A 67 13.37 22.15 -2.21
CA ALA A 67 12.09 21.66 -1.72
C ALA A 67 11.15 21.26 -2.86
N SER A 68 11.10 22.02 -3.96
CA SER A 68 10.33 21.68 -5.16
C SER A 68 10.78 20.35 -5.76
N VAL A 69 12.08 20.05 -5.82
CA VAL A 69 12.58 18.76 -6.31
C VAL A 69 12.07 17.61 -5.43
N TYR A 70 12.07 17.77 -4.11
CA TYR A 70 11.53 16.75 -3.20
C TYR A 70 10.02 16.55 -3.37
N PHE A 71 9.25 17.63 -3.56
CA PHE A 71 7.81 17.52 -3.83
C PHE A 71 7.51 16.85 -5.16
N VAL A 72 8.24 17.18 -6.22
CA VAL A 72 8.09 16.55 -7.54
C VAL A 72 8.46 15.06 -7.45
N THR A 73 9.56 14.74 -6.76
CA THR A 73 9.98 13.36 -6.53
C THR A 73 8.90 12.59 -5.78
N TRP A 74 8.37 13.14 -4.67
CA TRP A 74 7.27 12.54 -3.93
C TRP A 74 6.04 12.31 -4.82
N ALA A 75 5.61 13.32 -5.57
CA ALA A 75 4.43 13.22 -6.43
C ALA A 75 4.58 12.15 -7.52
N LEU A 76 5.75 12.07 -8.16
CA LEU A 76 6.04 11.06 -9.18
C LEU A 76 6.04 9.64 -8.58
N LEU A 77 6.68 9.45 -7.43
CA LEU A 77 6.71 8.15 -6.77
C LEU A 77 5.32 7.73 -6.26
N THR A 78 4.51 8.67 -5.76
CA THR A 78 3.12 8.38 -5.37
C THR A 78 2.25 7.99 -6.55
N LEU A 79 2.37 8.68 -7.70
CA LEU A 79 1.67 8.28 -8.92
C LEU A 79 2.08 6.87 -9.37
N LEU A 80 3.38 6.57 -9.31
CA LEU A 80 3.90 5.25 -9.64
C LEU A 80 3.39 4.18 -8.66
N SER A 81 3.31 4.48 -7.36
CA SER A 81 2.79 3.57 -6.33
C SER A 81 1.28 3.30 -6.51
N ILE A 82 0.50 4.32 -6.86
CA ILE A 82 -0.93 4.16 -7.19
C ILE A 82 -1.09 3.25 -8.40
N ALA A 83 -0.34 3.50 -9.48
CA ALA A 83 -0.36 2.69 -10.68
C ALA A 83 0.08 1.24 -10.39
N ALA A 84 1.12 1.06 -9.57
CA ALA A 84 1.62 -0.24 -9.17
C ALA A 84 0.59 -1.02 -8.35
N SER A 85 -0.05 -0.37 -7.38
CA SER A 85 -1.09 -0.97 -6.55
C SER A 85 -2.31 -1.37 -7.37
N ALA A 86 -2.83 -0.46 -8.20
CA ALA A 86 -3.95 -0.76 -9.07
C ALA A 86 -3.62 -1.91 -10.04
N GLY A 87 -2.44 -1.89 -10.67
CA GLY A 87 -1.97 -2.94 -11.57
C GLY A 87 -1.86 -4.30 -10.90
N ALA A 88 -1.28 -4.35 -9.69
CA ALA A 88 -1.16 -5.60 -8.93
C ALA A 88 -2.54 -6.18 -8.55
N LEU A 89 -3.48 -5.34 -8.11
CA LEU A 89 -4.83 -5.79 -7.75
C LEU A 89 -5.60 -6.34 -8.98
N ILE A 90 -5.51 -5.65 -10.12
CA ILE A 90 -6.15 -6.09 -11.38
C ILE A 90 -5.53 -7.41 -11.86
N GLY A 91 -4.20 -7.50 -11.88
CA GLY A 91 -3.49 -8.71 -12.32
C GLY A 91 -3.83 -9.93 -11.46
N ASP A 92 -3.92 -9.76 -10.13
CA ASP A 92 -4.27 -10.84 -9.21
C ASP A 92 -5.73 -11.29 -9.39
N THR A 93 -6.67 -10.38 -9.64
CA THR A 93 -8.06 -10.76 -9.93
C THR A 93 -8.18 -11.53 -11.23
N GLN A 94 -7.52 -11.07 -12.30
CA GLN A 94 -7.50 -11.75 -13.60
C GLN A 94 -6.84 -13.13 -13.49
N GLN A 95 -5.73 -13.25 -12.76
CA GLN A 95 -5.06 -14.53 -12.55
C GLN A 95 -5.92 -15.51 -11.73
N GLN A 96 -6.63 -15.02 -10.71
CA GLN A 96 -7.57 -15.84 -9.94
C GLN A 96 -8.76 -16.30 -10.79
N GLN A 97 -9.33 -15.42 -11.61
CA GLN A 97 -10.40 -15.75 -12.56
C GLN A 97 -9.92 -16.82 -13.57
N HIS A 98 -8.71 -16.67 -14.11
CA HIS A 98 -8.15 -17.65 -15.03
C HIS A 98 -7.93 -19.03 -14.36
N ARG A 99 -7.39 -19.05 -13.14
CA ARG A 99 -7.21 -20.29 -12.36
C ARG A 99 -8.55 -20.96 -12.05
N GLN A 100 -9.57 -20.19 -11.68
CA GLN A 100 -10.92 -20.71 -11.43
C GLN A 100 -11.56 -21.26 -12.71
N HIS A 101 -11.34 -20.62 -13.85
CA HIS A 101 -11.81 -21.12 -15.14
C HIS A 101 -11.22 -22.50 -15.47
N THR A 102 -9.89 -22.64 -15.36
CA THR A 102 -9.20 -23.94 -15.57
C THR A 102 -9.47 -24.96 -14.46
N GLY A 103 -9.86 -24.50 -13.27
CA GLY A 103 -10.19 -25.33 -12.11
C GLY A 103 -11.66 -25.76 -12.05
N SER A 104 -12.51 -25.27 -12.95
CA SER A 104 -13.93 -25.64 -12.97
C SER A 104 -14.10 -27.12 -13.29
N LEU A 105 -15.05 -27.77 -12.60
CA LEU A 105 -15.39 -29.18 -12.84
C LEU A 105 -15.77 -29.42 -14.29
N GLU A 106 -16.45 -28.46 -14.91
CA GLU A 106 -16.89 -28.52 -16.31
C GLU A 106 -15.70 -28.46 -17.27
N TYR A 107 -14.75 -27.54 -17.07
CA TYR A 107 -13.50 -27.51 -17.83
C TYR A 107 -12.69 -28.82 -17.69
N GLN A 108 -12.57 -29.34 -16.46
CA GLN A 108 -11.87 -30.62 -16.20
C GLN A 108 -12.58 -31.80 -16.88
N LEU A 109 -13.91 -31.83 -16.83
CA LEU A 109 -14.73 -32.88 -17.43
C LEU A 109 -14.61 -32.86 -18.96
N LEU A 110 -14.77 -31.70 -19.61
CA LEU A 110 -14.58 -31.58 -21.06
C LEU A 110 -13.15 -31.93 -21.49
N THR A 111 -12.14 -31.46 -20.74
CA THR A 111 -10.73 -31.79 -21.01
C THR A 111 -10.48 -33.30 -20.87
N SER A 112 -11.10 -33.94 -19.87
CA SER A 112 -10.98 -35.39 -19.68
C SER A 112 -11.62 -36.18 -20.82
N GLN A 113 -12.78 -35.74 -21.32
CA GLN A 113 -13.46 -36.35 -22.45
C GLN A 113 -12.66 -36.21 -23.74
N ILE A 114 -12.09 -35.02 -24.00
CA ILE A 114 -11.19 -34.79 -25.14
C ILE A 114 -10.00 -35.75 -25.07
N ARG A 115 -9.38 -35.91 -23.89
CA ARG A 115 -8.24 -36.84 -23.71
C ARG A 115 -8.64 -38.28 -23.96
N GLN A 116 -9.81 -38.72 -23.48
CA GLN A 116 -10.30 -40.08 -23.71
C GLN A 116 -10.54 -40.35 -25.20
N LEU A 117 -11.12 -39.40 -25.93
CA LEU A 117 -11.33 -39.52 -27.38
C LEU A 117 -10.01 -39.51 -28.16
N GLN A 118 -9.01 -38.73 -27.71
CA GLN A 118 -7.66 -38.76 -28.30
C GLN A 118 -7.01 -40.14 -28.12
N LEU A 119 -7.05 -40.70 -26.91
CA LEU A 119 -6.54 -42.06 -26.66
C LEU A 119 -7.28 -43.11 -27.51
N GLN A 120 -8.58 -42.94 -27.72
CA GLN A 120 -9.37 -43.82 -28.58
C GLN A 120 -8.97 -43.68 -30.06
N ALA A 121 -8.73 -42.45 -30.54
CA ALA A 121 -8.24 -42.19 -31.90
C ALA A 121 -6.86 -42.83 -32.12
N ASP A 122 -5.95 -42.67 -31.16
CA ASP A 122 -4.60 -43.25 -31.20
C ASP A 122 -4.67 -44.79 -31.22
N SER A 123 -5.55 -45.39 -30.40
CA SER A 123 -5.78 -46.84 -30.39
C SER A 123 -6.33 -47.37 -31.72
N ILE A 124 -7.26 -46.63 -32.34
CA ILE A 124 -7.81 -46.97 -33.67
C ILE A 124 -6.73 -46.90 -34.74
N GLN A 125 -5.90 -45.86 -34.74
CA GLN A 125 -4.78 -45.73 -35.67
C GLN A 125 -3.75 -46.85 -35.47
N ALA A 126 -3.41 -47.17 -34.23
CA ALA A 126 -2.50 -48.27 -33.92
C ALA A 126 -3.07 -49.63 -34.39
N THR A 127 -4.36 -49.87 -34.15
CA THR A 127 -5.03 -51.11 -34.58
C THR A 127 -5.08 -51.21 -36.11
N ALA A 128 -5.43 -50.12 -36.79
CA ALA A 128 -5.46 -50.09 -38.25
C ALA A 128 -4.07 -50.27 -38.87
N LYS A 129 -3.03 -49.72 -38.25
CA LYS A 129 -1.64 -49.94 -38.65
C LYS A 129 -1.26 -51.42 -38.54
N THR A 130 -1.54 -52.05 -37.40
CA THR A 130 -1.30 -53.49 -37.19
C THR A 130 -2.09 -54.36 -38.18
N ASP A 131 -3.37 -54.05 -38.42
CA ASP A 131 -4.18 -54.78 -39.41
C ASP A 131 -3.61 -54.62 -40.84
N SER A 132 -3.11 -53.42 -41.19
CA SER A 132 -2.49 -53.16 -42.48
C SER A 132 -1.16 -53.91 -42.66
N GLU A 133 -0.32 -53.95 -41.62
CA GLU A 133 0.96 -54.68 -41.62
C GLU A 133 0.77 -56.19 -41.75
N ASN A 134 -0.33 -56.72 -41.19
CA ASN A 134 -0.70 -58.14 -41.30
C ASN A 134 -1.48 -58.49 -42.58
N GLY A 135 -1.63 -57.55 -43.52
CA GLY A 135 -2.31 -57.79 -44.81
C GLY A 135 -3.84 -57.68 -44.79
N TYR A 136 -4.46 -57.35 -43.66
CA TYR A 136 -5.92 -57.19 -43.52
C TYR A 136 -6.41 -55.80 -43.95
N ARG A 137 -6.11 -55.39 -45.19
CA ARG A 137 -6.32 -54.03 -45.70
C ARG A 137 -7.76 -53.53 -45.60
N SER A 138 -8.74 -54.37 -45.92
CA SER A 138 -10.18 -54.03 -45.82
C SER A 138 -10.59 -53.74 -44.36
N ARG A 139 -10.06 -54.50 -43.40
CA ARG A 139 -10.31 -54.30 -41.98
C ARG A 139 -9.66 -53.02 -41.47
N ALA A 140 -8.42 -52.75 -41.86
CA ALA A 140 -7.72 -51.52 -41.53
C ALA A 140 -8.48 -50.28 -42.01
N LEU A 141 -8.98 -50.29 -43.26
CA LEU A 141 -9.78 -49.19 -43.80
C LEU A 141 -11.09 -49.00 -43.02
N LYS A 142 -11.80 -50.09 -42.71
CA LYS A 142 -13.04 -50.02 -41.90
C LYS A 142 -12.79 -49.52 -40.48
N THR A 143 -11.62 -49.80 -39.91
CA THR A 143 -11.22 -49.29 -38.59
C THR A 143 -10.91 -47.79 -38.65
N LEU A 144 -10.23 -47.32 -39.70
CA LEU A 144 -9.94 -45.90 -39.93
C LEU A 144 -11.19 -45.05 -40.22
N ASP A 145 -12.24 -45.65 -40.78
CA ASP A 145 -13.50 -44.97 -41.08
C ASP A 145 -14.21 -44.41 -39.83
N LYS A 146 -13.82 -44.87 -38.63
CA LYS A 146 -14.31 -44.34 -37.34
C LYS A 146 -13.61 -43.05 -36.91
N LEU A 147 -12.43 -42.76 -37.48
CA LEU A 147 -11.59 -41.64 -37.07
C LEU A 147 -12.23 -40.27 -37.32
N PRO A 148 -12.90 -40.00 -38.47
CA PRO A 148 -13.54 -38.72 -38.73
C PRO A 148 -14.62 -38.37 -37.68
N ALA A 149 -15.41 -39.35 -37.25
CA ALA A 149 -16.45 -39.13 -36.23
C ALA A 149 -15.83 -38.75 -34.87
N ILE A 150 -14.73 -39.40 -34.47
CA ILE A 150 -14.02 -39.07 -33.23
C ILE A 150 -13.39 -37.67 -33.33
N GLN A 151 -12.81 -37.32 -34.47
CA GLN A 151 -12.25 -35.98 -34.69
C GLN A 151 -13.32 -34.88 -34.65
N GLN A 152 -14.51 -35.15 -35.19
CA GLN A 152 -15.66 -34.25 -35.09
C GLN A 152 -16.07 -34.05 -33.63
N GLN A 153 -16.22 -35.12 -32.84
CA GLN A 153 -16.53 -35.00 -31.41
C GLN A 153 -15.48 -34.22 -30.63
N ILE A 154 -14.19 -34.43 -30.92
CA ILE A 154 -13.10 -33.64 -30.32
C ILE A 154 -13.25 -32.15 -30.69
N SER A 155 -13.58 -31.84 -31.94
CA SER A 155 -13.76 -30.46 -32.40
C SER A 155 -14.98 -29.78 -31.73
N GLU A 156 -16.07 -30.50 -31.56
CA GLU A 156 -17.27 -30.02 -30.87
C GLU A 156 -17.00 -29.79 -29.39
N LEU A 157 -16.32 -30.73 -28.71
CA LEU A 157 -15.94 -30.55 -27.30
C LEU A 157 -14.96 -29.38 -27.13
N ARG A 158 -14.06 -29.13 -28.09
CA ARG A 158 -13.20 -27.95 -28.07
C ARG A 158 -13.96 -26.65 -28.27
N LEU A 159 -14.97 -26.64 -29.14
CA LEU A 159 -15.87 -25.50 -29.30
C LEU A 159 -16.64 -25.23 -28.02
N GLN A 160 -17.19 -26.27 -27.39
CA GLN A 160 -17.84 -26.15 -26.08
C GLN A 160 -16.87 -25.63 -25.03
N LEU A 161 -15.64 -26.17 -24.97
CA LEU A 161 -14.58 -25.71 -24.06
C LEU A 161 -14.27 -24.23 -24.24
N SER A 162 -14.24 -23.75 -25.50
CA SER A 162 -14.02 -22.33 -25.82
C SER A 162 -15.23 -21.43 -25.56
N ALA A 163 -16.42 -22.02 -25.48
CA ALA A 163 -17.68 -21.33 -25.20
C ALA A 163 -18.06 -21.34 -23.72
N LEU A 164 -17.31 -22.03 -22.86
CA LEU A 164 -17.52 -21.96 -21.42
C LEU A 164 -17.43 -20.48 -20.99
N PRO A 165 -18.44 -19.95 -20.27
CA PRO A 165 -18.35 -18.61 -19.73
C PRO A 165 -17.17 -18.56 -18.77
N ALA A 166 -16.34 -17.52 -18.89
CA ALA A 166 -15.34 -17.21 -17.89
C ALA A 166 -16.07 -17.03 -16.55
N SER A 167 -16.10 -18.08 -15.72
CA SER A 167 -16.82 -18.05 -14.46
C SER A 167 -16.05 -17.17 -13.48
N SER A 168 -16.29 -15.87 -13.58
CA SER A 168 -15.80 -14.85 -12.66
C SER A 168 -16.60 -14.89 -11.36
N ASN A 169 -16.68 -16.05 -10.70
CA ASN A 169 -17.37 -16.22 -9.42
C ASN A 169 -16.39 -16.10 -8.25
N THR A 170 -15.65 -14.98 -8.19
CA THR A 170 -15.05 -14.55 -6.93
C THR A 170 -16.08 -13.73 -6.16
N ALA A 171 -16.07 -13.79 -4.83
CA ALA A 171 -16.97 -12.97 -4.00
C ALA A 171 -16.82 -11.46 -4.28
N ALA A 172 -15.60 -11.04 -4.67
CA ALA A 172 -15.31 -9.67 -5.07
C ALA A 172 -15.96 -9.30 -6.41
N SER A 173 -15.84 -10.14 -7.44
CA SER A 173 -16.45 -9.88 -8.75
C SER A 173 -17.99 -9.85 -8.69
N ALA A 174 -18.61 -10.73 -7.90
CA ALA A 174 -20.06 -10.69 -7.68
C ALA A 174 -20.51 -9.38 -6.99
N LEU A 175 -19.69 -8.84 -6.09
CA LEU A 175 -19.95 -7.57 -5.42
C LEU A 175 -19.81 -6.39 -6.38
N PHE A 176 -18.77 -6.37 -7.21
CA PHE A 176 -18.60 -5.33 -8.25
C PHE A 176 -19.69 -5.38 -9.30
N GLU A 177 -20.14 -6.56 -9.72
CA GLU A 177 -21.23 -6.71 -10.66
C GLU A 177 -22.56 -6.20 -10.09
N ARG A 178 -22.79 -6.35 -8.78
CA ARG A 178 -23.96 -5.79 -8.09
C ARG A 178 -23.91 -4.26 -8.02
N ILE A 179 -22.73 -3.70 -7.76
CA ILE A 179 -22.50 -2.24 -7.75
C ILE A 179 -22.65 -1.68 -9.17
N ALA A 180 -22.07 -2.34 -10.17
CA ALA A 180 -22.14 -1.94 -11.57
C ALA A 180 -23.58 -1.90 -12.10
N ARG A 181 -24.40 -2.89 -11.72
CA ARG A 181 -25.85 -2.89 -12.01
C ARG A 181 -26.58 -1.69 -11.41
N GLN A 182 -26.21 -1.26 -10.20
CA GLN A 182 -26.79 -0.06 -9.58
C GLN A 182 -26.33 1.23 -10.26
N LEU A 183 -25.07 1.30 -10.71
CA LEU A 183 -24.51 2.48 -11.37
C LEU A 183 -24.77 2.52 -12.88
N LYS A 184 -25.37 1.48 -13.47
CA LYS A 184 -25.48 1.28 -14.94
C LYS A 184 -24.14 1.44 -15.65
N ALA A 185 -23.08 0.98 -15.01
CA ALA A 185 -21.72 1.02 -15.51
C ALA A 185 -21.23 -0.38 -15.83
N ASP A 186 -20.13 -0.47 -16.56
CA ASP A 186 -19.45 -1.73 -16.83
C ASP A 186 -18.78 -2.26 -15.54
N PRO A 187 -19.02 -3.53 -15.13
CA PRO A 187 -18.36 -4.15 -13.98
C PRO A 187 -16.84 -3.99 -13.96
N ASP A 188 -16.18 -4.07 -15.12
CA ASP A 188 -14.73 -3.96 -15.23
C ASP A 188 -14.25 -2.53 -14.94
N GLN A 189 -15.02 -1.52 -15.36
CA GLN A 189 -14.75 -0.11 -15.05
C GLN A 189 -14.95 0.19 -13.57
N VAL A 190 -16.01 -0.37 -12.97
CA VAL A 190 -16.30 -0.21 -11.53
C VAL A 190 -15.22 -0.86 -10.68
N MET A 191 -14.77 -2.06 -11.06
CA MET A 191 -13.68 -2.76 -10.37
C MET A 191 -12.37 -1.98 -10.47
N THR A 192 -12.01 -1.52 -11.67
CA THR A 192 -10.80 -0.70 -11.90
C THR A 192 -10.83 0.60 -11.09
N GLY A 193 -11.97 1.29 -11.10
CA GLY A 193 -12.17 2.52 -10.34
C GLY A 193 -12.08 2.30 -8.82
N ALA A 194 -12.64 1.20 -8.31
CA ALA A 194 -12.55 0.85 -6.90
C ALA A 194 -11.11 0.55 -6.48
N TYR A 195 -10.34 -0.18 -7.29
CA TYR A 195 -8.92 -0.45 -7.00
C TYR A 195 -8.06 0.81 -7.03
N LEU A 196 -8.31 1.72 -7.98
CA LEU A 196 -7.64 3.01 -8.02
C LEU A 196 -7.97 3.84 -6.77
N LEU A 197 -9.23 3.85 -6.35
CA LEU A 197 -9.67 4.55 -5.15
C LEU A 197 -9.00 3.99 -3.88
N VAL A 198 -8.95 2.66 -3.74
CA VAL A 198 -8.24 2.02 -2.62
C VAL A 198 -6.75 2.36 -2.62
N ALA A 199 -6.09 2.33 -3.79
CA ALA A 199 -4.68 2.70 -3.91
C ALA A 199 -4.43 4.15 -3.47
N VAL A 200 -5.27 5.09 -3.92
CA VAL A 200 -5.20 6.51 -3.50
C VAL A 200 -5.39 6.65 -1.98
N LEU A 201 -6.36 5.95 -1.39
CA LEU A 201 -6.63 6.01 0.05
C LEU A 201 -5.45 5.48 0.87
N ILE A 202 -4.80 4.40 0.42
CA ILE A 202 -3.61 3.83 1.08
C ILE A 202 -2.47 4.87 1.08
N GLU A 203 -2.19 5.47 -0.08
CA GLU A 203 -1.12 6.46 -0.23
C GLU A 203 -1.38 7.73 0.59
N LEU A 204 -2.65 8.18 0.64
CA LEU A 204 -3.05 9.32 1.45
C LEU A 204 -2.92 9.03 2.95
N ALA A 205 -3.37 7.85 3.40
CA ALA A 205 -3.23 7.41 4.79
C ALA A 205 -1.75 7.29 5.22
N LEU A 206 -0.89 6.82 4.31
CA LEU A 206 0.56 6.75 4.51
C LEU A 206 1.18 8.13 4.65
N THR A 207 0.85 9.02 3.73
CA THR A 207 1.34 10.40 3.73
C THR A 207 1.00 11.11 5.04
N VAL A 208 -0.24 10.96 5.51
CA VAL A 208 -0.69 11.51 6.80
C VAL A 208 0.07 10.88 7.96
N SER A 209 0.23 9.55 7.96
CA SER A 209 0.88 8.82 9.06
C SER A 209 2.37 9.17 9.20
N VAL A 210 3.09 9.25 8.08
CA VAL A 210 4.51 9.65 8.05
C VAL A 210 4.68 11.09 8.49
N SER A 211 3.79 11.99 8.03
CA SER A 211 3.82 13.41 8.42
C SER A 211 3.63 13.56 9.93
N ALA A 212 2.60 12.92 10.50
CA ALA A 212 2.31 12.94 11.93
C ALA A 212 3.46 12.34 12.77
N LEU A 213 4.13 11.29 12.28
CA LEU A 213 5.29 10.71 12.96
C LEU A 213 6.49 11.66 12.94
N SER A 214 6.74 12.35 11.83
CA SER A 214 7.87 13.28 11.67
C SER A 214 7.77 14.50 12.58
N GLU A 215 6.56 15.08 12.73
CA GLU A 215 6.28 16.16 13.68
C GLU A 215 6.43 15.69 15.13
N GLY A 216 6.00 14.47 15.41
CA GLY A 216 6.20 13.79 16.67
C GLY A 216 7.68 13.64 17.04
N MET A 217 8.58 13.36 16.08
CA MET A 217 10.01 13.24 16.36
C MET A 217 10.68 14.61 16.58
N ALA A 218 10.33 15.61 15.78
CA ALA A 218 10.88 16.97 15.88
C ALA A 218 10.61 17.61 17.25
N THR A 219 9.40 17.42 17.79
CA THR A 219 9.02 17.88 19.14
C THR A 219 9.77 17.14 20.26
N ALA A 220 10.07 15.85 20.09
CA ALA A 220 10.85 15.08 21.07
C ALA A 220 12.28 15.61 21.19
N SER A 221 12.93 15.84 20.04
CA SER A 221 14.30 16.33 19.99
C SER A 221 14.45 17.75 20.55
N ALA A 222 13.43 18.61 20.37
CA ALA A 222 13.43 19.97 20.92
C ALA A 222 13.36 19.96 22.46
N HIS A 223 12.54 19.08 23.05
CA HIS A 223 12.45 18.94 24.50
C HIS A 223 13.74 18.39 25.12
N MET A 224 14.37 17.38 24.51
CA MET A 224 15.65 16.85 25.00
C MET A 224 16.80 17.86 24.89
N ALA A 225 16.83 18.68 23.83
CA ALA A 225 17.81 19.75 23.68
C ALA A 225 17.62 20.89 24.71
N THR A 226 16.41 21.02 25.28
CA THR A 226 16.09 22.05 26.29
C THR A 226 16.45 21.56 27.70
N GLU A 227 16.23 20.27 28.02
CA GLU A 227 16.64 19.69 29.30
C GLU A 227 18.17 19.60 29.48
N GLN A 228 18.92 19.36 28.40
CA GLN A 228 20.37 19.20 28.46
C GLN A 228 21.15 20.53 28.60
N ASN A 229 20.49 21.68 28.44
CA ASN A 229 21.08 23.02 28.57
C ASN A 229 20.66 23.76 29.86
N THR A 230 20.02 23.09 30.82
CA THR A 230 19.76 23.70 32.13
C THR A 230 21.03 23.64 32.99
N PRO A 231 21.65 24.78 33.37
CA PRO A 231 22.85 24.76 34.22
C PRO A 231 22.51 24.14 35.57
N SER A 232 23.25 23.11 35.95
CA SER A 232 23.22 22.52 37.28
C SER A 232 23.75 23.55 38.28
N GLU A 233 22.87 24.35 38.87
CA GLU A 233 23.21 25.19 40.03
C GLU A 233 23.35 24.26 41.24
N ALA A 234 24.60 23.84 41.46
CA ALA A 234 24.98 22.96 42.54
C ALA A 234 24.81 23.68 43.89
N THR A 235 24.04 23.02 44.76
CA THR A 235 24.02 23.15 46.21
C THR A 235 25.42 23.33 46.81
N GLU A 236 25.77 24.52 47.29
CA GLU A 236 26.88 24.71 48.23
C GLU A 236 26.33 24.83 49.65
N THR A 237 26.81 23.91 50.47
CA THR A 237 26.47 23.69 51.88
C THR A 237 27.27 24.64 52.77
N GLN A 238 26.64 25.33 53.73
CA GLN A 238 27.33 25.74 54.95
C GLN A 238 26.42 25.71 56.19
N ARG A 239 26.72 24.75 57.07
CA ARG A 239 26.29 24.66 58.47
C ARG A 239 27.52 24.99 59.34
N HIS A 240 27.34 25.86 60.33
CA HIS A 240 27.77 25.76 61.75
C HIS A 240 28.36 27.03 62.42
N THR A 241 27.74 27.32 63.59
CA THR A 241 28.25 27.80 64.89
C THR A 241 28.57 29.28 65.18
N THR A 242 27.66 29.88 65.97
CA THR A 242 27.84 30.49 67.32
C THR A 242 29.05 31.41 67.61
N SER A 243 28.78 32.70 67.88
CA SER A 243 28.98 33.37 69.20
C SER A 243 28.79 34.89 69.11
N SER A 244 28.10 35.44 70.12
CA SER A 244 27.92 36.87 70.43
C SER A 244 29.17 37.40 71.18
N PRO A 245 29.44 38.73 71.29
CA PRO A 245 28.73 39.54 72.30
C PRO A 245 28.46 41.05 71.98
N GLN A 246 27.39 41.56 72.61
CA GLN A 246 27.13 42.93 73.20
C GLN A 246 27.66 44.19 72.49
N THR A 247 26.88 45.27 72.26
CA THR A 247 26.37 46.17 73.32
C THR A 247 25.21 47.11 72.86
N THR A 248 24.20 47.25 73.73
CA THR A 248 23.23 48.33 74.07
C THR A 248 23.42 49.71 73.39
N THR A 249 22.40 50.46 72.92
CA THR A 249 21.41 51.24 73.71
C THR A 249 20.26 51.81 72.83
N GLU A 250 19.02 51.77 73.35
CA GLU A 250 17.73 52.36 72.90
C GLU A 250 17.64 53.91 73.12
N PRO A 251 16.49 54.62 72.92
CA PRO A 251 15.52 54.66 71.80
C PRO A 251 15.11 56.12 71.40
N GLY A 252 14.34 56.30 70.33
CA GLY A 252 13.76 57.61 69.98
C GLY A 252 12.76 57.56 68.81
N THR A 253 11.48 57.52 69.14
CA THR A 253 10.30 57.46 68.25
C THR A 253 9.92 58.82 67.65
N LEU A 254 9.22 58.82 66.49
CA LEU A 254 8.41 59.88 65.79
C LEU A 254 8.94 60.12 64.36
N THR A 255 8.19 60.18 63.24
CA THR A 255 6.74 60.28 62.97
C THR A 255 6.47 60.02 61.47
N ALA A 256 5.32 59.41 61.18
CA ALA A 256 4.39 59.63 60.05
C ALA A 256 4.84 60.13 58.65
N ARG A 257 4.46 59.37 57.60
CA ARG A 257 3.53 59.75 56.49
C ARG A 257 3.62 58.73 55.34
N LEU A 258 2.69 57.78 55.18
CA LEU A 258 1.38 57.84 54.49
C LEU A 258 1.40 58.16 52.97
N LYS A 259 1.62 57.08 52.20
CA LYS A 259 0.91 56.60 50.99
C LYS A 259 -0.38 57.37 50.59
N SER A 260 -0.45 57.84 49.34
CA SER A 260 -1.66 57.83 48.47
C SER A 260 -1.31 58.45 47.10
N LEU A 261 -1.28 57.63 46.04
CA LEU A 261 -2.37 57.37 45.07
C LEU A 261 -2.59 58.52 44.06
N ILE A 262 -2.09 58.32 42.83
CA ILE A 262 -2.59 59.00 41.63
C ILE A 262 -2.97 57.92 40.61
N ARG A 263 -4.28 57.79 40.38
CA ARG A 263 -4.92 57.10 39.25
C ARG A 263 -5.94 58.08 38.67
N PRO A 264 -5.96 58.36 37.36
CA PRO A 264 -7.01 59.18 36.78
C PRO A 264 -8.17 58.29 36.28
N PRO A 265 -9.41 58.79 36.34
CA PRO A 265 -10.48 58.33 35.46
C PRO A 265 -10.94 59.44 34.50
N ASP A 266 -11.30 59.00 33.29
CA ASP A 266 -12.40 59.45 32.41
C ASP A 266 -12.58 60.97 32.16
N GLY A 267 -12.78 61.46 30.94
CA GLY A 267 -13.55 60.89 29.84
C GLY A 267 -14.60 61.92 29.39
N ARG A 268 -14.22 62.76 28.41
CA ARG A 268 -15.06 63.54 27.46
C ARG A 268 -15.87 64.75 28.01
N PRO A 269 -16.56 65.53 27.14
CA PRO A 269 -16.05 66.33 26.01
C PRO A 269 -16.66 67.76 26.00
N VAL A 270 -16.04 68.77 25.36
CA VAL A 270 -16.81 69.91 24.78
C VAL A 270 -16.09 70.48 23.55
N THR A 271 -16.88 70.66 22.51
CA THR A 271 -16.68 71.33 21.22
C THR A 271 -16.38 72.83 21.30
N SER A 272 -15.56 73.34 20.38
CA SER A 272 -15.81 74.56 19.57
C SER A 272 -14.93 74.48 18.33
#